data_AF-A0A8T2RKQ8-F1
#
_entry.id   AF-A0A8T2RKQ8-F1
#
_cell.length_a   1.000
_cell.length_b   1.000
_cell.length_c   1.000
_cell.angle_alpha   90.00
_cell.angle_beta   90.00
_cell.angle_gamma   90.00
#
_symmetry.space_group_name_H-M   'P 1'
#
loop_
_entity.id
_entity.type
_entity.pdbx_description
1 polymer ?
#
loop_
_entity_poly.entity_id
_entity_poly.type
_entity_poly.pdbx_seq_one_letter_code
_entity_poly.pdbx_strand_id
1 'polypeptide(L)'
;MRSNVVSEASLSTRVSQWWSAVPFLTSGIVFICGVIYAVCLLFGYDSFYEVCLLPSAIAAKYEVYRIYTSTLFHVSILHLVFNMLALVPIGSGLERILGSVRYFHVLFLIATCNGILHLLFALLAAHNPVHPYSHFMNECSVGFSGMILQ
;
A
#
# COMPACT_ATOMS: atom_id res chain seq x y z
N MET A 1 -22.88 -49.20 -5.29
CA MET A 1 -21.92 -48.25 -4.69
C MET A 1 -22.19 -46.90 -5.32
N ARG A 2 -22.62 -45.90 -4.53
CA ARG A 2 -22.96 -44.55 -5.02
C ARG A 2 -21.63 -43.80 -5.16
N SER A 3 -21.25 -43.43 -6.39
CA SER A 3 -20.05 -42.62 -6.60
C SER A 3 -20.28 -41.24 -5.97
N ASN A 4 -19.52 -40.94 -4.93
CA ASN A 4 -19.47 -39.59 -4.37
C ASN A 4 -18.60 -38.76 -5.32
N VAL A 5 -19.19 -38.27 -6.41
CA VAL A 5 -18.57 -37.22 -7.22
C VAL A 5 -18.63 -35.95 -6.39
N VAL A 6 -17.54 -35.64 -5.69
CA VAL A 6 -17.36 -34.33 -5.08
C VAL A 6 -17.32 -33.33 -6.23
N SER A 7 -18.43 -32.61 -6.45
CA SER A 7 -18.45 -31.50 -7.39
C SER A 7 -17.50 -30.45 -6.85
N GLU A 8 -16.31 -30.36 -7.44
CA GLU A 8 -15.38 -29.29 -7.11
C GLU A 8 -16.03 -27.96 -7.46
N ALA A 9 -16.08 -27.04 -6.49
CA ALA A 9 -16.56 -25.69 -6.72
C ALA A 9 -15.75 -25.05 -7.87
N SER A 10 -16.46 -24.42 -8.82
CA SER A 10 -15.82 -23.71 -9.93
C SER A 10 -14.87 -22.63 -9.42
N LEU A 11 -13.87 -22.26 -10.25
CA LEU A 11 -12.93 -21.18 -9.90
C LEU A 11 -13.67 -19.89 -9.52
N SER A 12 -14.70 -19.52 -10.28
CA SER A 12 -15.54 -18.35 -10.00
C SER A 12 -16.23 -18.43 -8.63
N THR A 13 -16.71 -19.62 -8.25
CA THR A 13 -17.35 -19.84 -6.94
C THR A 13 -16.34 -19.70 -5.81
N ARG A 14 -15.13 -20.25 -5.97
CA ARG A 14 -14.07 -20.15 -4.96
C ARG A 14 -13.59 -18.71 -4.77
N VAL A 15 -13.39 -17.96 -5.86
CA VAL A 15 -12.99 -16.55 -5.81
C VAL A 15 -14.09 -15.70 -5.17
N SER A 16 -15.35 -15.92 -5.53
CA SER A 16 -16.49 -15.19 -4.96
C SER A 16 -16.64 -15.45 -3.45
N GLN A 17 -16.52 -16.71 -3.03
CA GLN A 17 -16.56 -17.08 -1.61
C GLN A 17 -15.39 -16.47 -0.84
N TRP A 18 -14.19 -16.50 -1.41
CA TRP A 18 -13.00 -15.89 -0.81
C TRP A 18 -13.17 -14.37 -0.66
N TRP A 19 -13.61 -13.68 -1.71
CA TRP A 19 -13.84 -12.23 -1.67
C TRP A 19 -14.91 -11.85 -0.64
N SER A 20 -15.99 -12.63 -0.56
CA SER A 20 -17.06 -12.43 0.43
C SER A 20 -16.58 -12.62 1.87
N ALA A 21 -15.47 -13.32 2.08
CA ALA A 21 -14.86 -13.50 3.40
C ALA A 21 -13.93 -12.33 3.78
N VAL A 22 -13.50 -11.49 2.83
CA VAL A 22 -12.60 -10.36 3.11
C VAL A 22 -13.38 -9.26 3.85
N PRO A 23 -12.89 -8.77 5.00
CA PRO A 23 -13.52 -7.69 5.75
C PRO A 23 -13.62 -6.37 4.96
N PHE A 24 -14.49 -5.47 5.44
CA PHE A 24 -14.91 -4.27 4.71
C PHE A 24 -13.75 -3.32 4.41
N LEU A 25 -12.91 -2.98 5.39
CA LEU A 25 -11.85 -1.99 5.17
C LEU A 25 -10.76 -2.55 4.26
N THR A 26 -10.36 -3.80 4.49
CA THR A 26 -9.34 -4.50 3.70
C THR A 26 -9.77 -4.61 2.23
N SER A 27 -11.01 -5.04 1.96
CA SER A 27 -11.54 -5.10 0.59
C SER A 27 -11.66 -3.71 -0.04
N GLY A 28 -12.05 -2.70 0.73
CA GLY A 28 -12.08 -1.30 0.30
C GLY A 28 -10.71 -0.79 -0.16
N ILE A 29 -9.65 -1.06 0.60
CA ILE A 29 -8.27 -0.66 0.23
C ILE A 29 -7.85 -1.35 -1.07
N VAL A 30 -8.06 -2.66 -1.18
CA VAL A 30 -7.73 -3.43 -2.40
C VAL A 30 -8.46 -2.85 -3.62
N PHE A 31 -9.75 -2.55 -3.47
CA PHE A 31 -10.57 -1.97 -4.53
C PHE A 31 -10.05 -0.58 -4.93
N ILE A 32 -9.80 0.31 -3.96
CA ILE A 32 -9.30 1.67 -4.22
C ILE A 32 -7.95 1.64 -4.94
N CYS A 33 -6.99 0.84 -4.46
CA CYS A 33 -5.68 0.70 -5.10
C CYS A 33 -5.81 0.17 -6.54
N GLY A 34 -6.69 -0.81 -6.76
CA GLY A 34 -6.98 -1.34 -8.09
C GLY A 34 -7.58 -0.30 -9.04
N VAL A 35 -8.55 0.48 -8.56
CA VAL A 35 -9.19 1.56 -9.33
C VAL A 35 -8.17 2.65 -9.68
N ILE A 36 -7.38 3.12 -8.71
CA ILE A 36 -6.35 4.13 -8.95
C ILE A 36 -5.36 3.64 -9.99
N TYR A 37 -4.89 2.40 -9.88
CA TYR A 37 -3.97 1.83 -10.87
C TYR A 37 -4.60 1.75 -12.27
N ALA A 38 -5.85 1.29 -12.37
CA ALA A 38 -6.57 1.23 -13.65
C ALA A 38 -6.77 2.61 -14.27
N VAL A 39 -7.10 3.62 -13.47
CA VAL A 39 -7.19 5.02 -13.91
C VAL A 39 -5.83 5.50 -14.43
N CYS A 40 -4.74 5.29 -13.68
CA CYS A 40 -3.40 5.68 -14.12
C CYS A 40 -3.04 5.03 -15.47
N LEU A 41 -3.40 3.75 -15.65
CA LEU A 41 -3.16 3.00 -16.88
C LEU A 41 -3.97 3.54 -18.07
N LEU A 42 -5.23 3.93 -17.86
CA LEU A 42 -6.10 4.43 -18.92
C LEU A 42 -5.79 5.87 -19.35
N PHE A 43 -5.36 6.71 -18.41
CA PHE A 43 -5.06 8.12 -18.67
C PHE A 43 -3.58 8.40 -18.96
N GLY A 44 -2.72 7.37 -18.96
CA GLY A 44 -1.29 7.51 -19.23
C GLY A 44 -0.56 8.33 -18.17
N TYR A 45 -0.96 8.16 -16.90
CA TYR A 45 -0.34 8.88 -15.79
C TYR A 45 1.01 8.23 -15.43
N ASP A 46 2.05 8.62 -16.17
CA ASP A 46 3.39 8.03 -16.05
C ASP A 46 4.24 8.69 -14.96
N SER A 47 3.85 9.88 -14.47
CA SER A 47 4.63 10.66 -13.50
C SER A 47 4.04 10.62 -12.09
N PHE A 48 4.52 9.69 -11.27
CA PHE A 48 4.17 9.61 -9.84
C PHE A 48 4.75 10.74 -8.99
N TYR A 49 5.50 11.67 -9.59
CA TYR A 49 6.29 12.68 -8.87
C TYR A 49 5.42 13.62 -8.01
N GLU A 50 4.16 13.85 -8.39
CA GLU A 50 3.23 14.72 -7.64
C GLU A 50 2.58 14.03 -6.42
N VAL A 51 2.63 12.71 -6.36
CA VAL A 51 1.93 11.92 -5.32
C VAL A 51 2.85 11.04 -4.50
N CYS A 52 4.08 10.82 -4.96
CA CYS A 52 5.01 9.95 -4.26
C CYS A 52 5.58 10.57 -2.99
N LEU A 53 6.05 9.67 -2.12
CA LEU A 53 6.76 10.01 -0.91
C LEU A 53 8.13 10.56 -1.30
N LEU A 54 8.23 11.88 -1.31
CA LEU A 54 9.41 12.62 -1.71
C LEU A 54 9.88 13.46 -0.51
N PRO A 55 11.00 13.10 0.14
CA PRO A 55 11.46 13.77 1.36
C PRO A 55 11.70 15.28 1.18
N SER A 56 12.25 15.70 0.02
CA SER A 56 12.50 17.10 -0.28
C SER A 56 11.22 17.93 -0.36
N ALA A 57 10.15 17.41 -0.98
CA ALA A 57 8.85 18.10 -1.03
C ALA A 57 8.17 18.15 0.34
N ILE A 58 8.28 17.08 1.14
CA ILE A 58 7.71 17.06 2.49
C ILE A 58 8.45 18.06 3.39
N ALA A 59 9.79 18.08 3.36
CA ALA A 59 10.59 18.95 4.21
C ALA A 59 10.54 20.44 3.78
N ALA A 60 10.62 20.72 2.47
CA ALA A 60 10.73 22.09 1.97
C ALA A 60 9.38 22.75 1.67
N LYS A 61 8.37 21.97 1.25
CA LYS A 61 7.06 22.48 0.82
C LYS A 61 5.91 22.08 1.76
N TYR A 62 6.18 21.32 2.83
CA TYR A 62 5.17 20.86 3.79
C TYR A 62 4.04 20.01 3.17
N GLU A 63 4.35 19.30 2.08
CA GLU A 63 3.39 18.45 1.37
C GLU A 63 3.17 17.10 2.09
N VAL A 64 2.70 17.15 3.34
CA VAL A 64 2.54 15.98 4.23
C VAL A 64 1.49 14.98 3.75
N TYR A 65 0.56 15.41 2.89
CA TYR A 65 -0.44 14.52 2.28
C TYR A 65 0.21 13.36 1.52
N ARG A 66 1.43 13.57 1.00
CA ARG A 66 2.22 12.58 0.25
C ARG A 66 2.47 11.31 1.04
N ILE A 67 2.55 11.40 2.37
CA ILE A 67 2.75 10.24 3.26
C ILE A 67 1.60 9.24 3.12
N TYR A 68 0.38 9.75 2.95
CA TYR A 68 -0.81 8.91 2.86
C TYR A 68 -1.12 8.57 1.42
N THR A 69 -1.05 9.54 0.51
CA THR A 69 -1.39 9.30 -0.91
C THR A 69 -0.41 8.31 -1.55
N SER A 70 0.88 8.37 -1.22
CA SER A 70 1.88 7.48 -1.82
C SER A 70 1.58 5.99 -1.57
N THR A 71 0.89 5.65 -0.49
CA THR A 71 0.56 4.26 -0.14
C THR A 71 -0.48 3.63 -1.08
N LEU A 72 -1.27 4.45 -1.77
CA LEU A 72 -2.34 4.01 -2.68
C LEU A 72 -1.85 3.83 -4.13
N PHE A 73 -0.78 4.52 -4.53
CA PHE A 73 -0.23 4.44 -5.87
C PHE A 73 0.78 3.30 -6.01
N HIS A 74 0.84 2.70 -7.20
CA HIS A 74 1.74 1.59 -7.49
C HIS A 74 2.36 1.77 -8.88
N VAL A 75 3.68 1.58 -8.98
CA VAL A 75 4.44 1.78 -10.24
C VAL A 75 4.15 0.71 -11.28
N SER A 76 3.88 -0.54 -10.86
CA SER A 76 3.68 -1.67 -11.77
C SER A 76 2.59 -2.60 -11.30
N ILE A 77 2.02 -3.36 -12.25
CA ILE A 77 0.97 -4.34 -11.95
C ILE A 77 1.47 -5.43 -11.01
N LEU A 78 2.72 -5.89 -11.17
CA LEU A 78 3.31 -6.87 -10.27
C LEU A 78 3.48 -6.31 -8.86
N HIS A 79 3.90 -5.04 -8.75
CA HIS A 79 4.02 -4.38 -7.45
C HIS A 79 2.65 -4.26 -6.75
N LEU A 80 1.60 -3.91 -7.49
CA LEU A 80 0.23 -3.90 -6.96
C LEU A 80 -0.21 -5.30 -6.51
N VAL A 81 -0.08 -6.30 -7.38
CA VAL A 81 -0.54 -7.67 -7.10
C VAL A 81 0.16 -8.24 -5.87
N PHE A 82 1.48 -8.12 -5.75
CA PHE A 82 2.20 -8.64 -4.58
C PHE A 82 1.83 -7.91 -3.28
N ASN A 83 1.63 -6.59 -3.32
CA ASN A 83 1.16 -5.85 -2.14
C ASN A 83 -0.23 -6.32 -1.72
N MET A 84 -1.17 -6.51 -2.66
CA MET A 84 -2.51 -6.96 -2.33
C MET A 84 -2.54 -8.43 -1.86
N LEU A 85 -1.69 -9.29 -2.42
CA LEU A 85 -1.51 -10.67 -1.96
C LEU A 85 -1.00 -10.74 -0.53
N ALA A 86 -0.15 -9.81 -0.11
CA ALA A 86 0.30 -9.70 1.28
C ALA A 86 -0.75 -9.02 2.17
N LEU A 87 -1.40 -7.95 1.68
CA LEU A 87 -2.39 -7.17 2.42
C LEU A 87 -3.61 -7.99 2.80
N VAL A 88 -4.17 -8.77 1.87
CA VAL A 88 -5.46 -9.44 2.13
C VAL A 88 -5.39 -10.39 3.33
N PRO A 89 -4.44 -11.34 3.45
CA PRO A 89 -4.39 -12.24 4.61
C PRO A 89 -4.05 -11.49 5.91
N ILE A 90 -3.08 -10.57 5.88
CA ILE A 90 -2.62 -9.84 7.08
C ILE A 90 -3.69 -8.84 7.54
N GLY A 91 -4.17 -8.01 6.63
CA GLY A 91 -5.21 -7.01 6.86
C GLY A 91 -6.52 -7.63 7.29
N SER A 92 -6.98 -8.70 6.63
CA SER A 92 -8.20 -9.40 7.06
C SER A 92 -8.08 -9.98 8.45
N GLY A 93 -6.91 -10.53 8.81
CA GLY A 93 -6.65 -11.04 10.16
C GLY A 93 -6.71 -9.93 11.20
N LEU A 94 -5.98 -8.83 10.97
CA LEU A 94 -5.95 -7.68 11.86
C LEU A 94 -7.32 -7.01 11.98
N GLU A 95 -8.05 -6.83 10.89
CA GLU A 95 -9.38 -6.22 10.89
C GLU A 95 -10.39 -7.05 11.68
N ARG A 96 -10.32 -8.39 11.59
CA ARG A 96 -11.20 -9.27 12.38
C ARG A 96 -10.88 -9.24 13.87
N ILE A 97 -9.62 -9.08 14.25
CA ILE A 97 -9.18 -9.01 15.66
C ILE A 97 -9.52 -7.64 16.27
N LEU A 98 -9.25 -6.57 15.53
CA LEU A 98 -9.34 -5.20 16.04
C LEU A 98 -10.71 -4.56 15.79
N GLY A 99 -11.43 -5.02 14.76
CA GLY A 99 -12.56 -4.30 14.17
C GLY A 99 -12.10 -3.19 13.21
N SER A 100 -12.94 -2.84 12.24
CA SER A 100 -12.59 -1.93 11.14
C SER A 100 -12.12 -0.55 11.58
N VAL A 101 -12.74 0.04 12.61
CA VAL A 101 -12.38 1.39 13.09
C VAL A 101 -10.99 1.42 13.72
N ARG A 102 -10.69 0.45 14.59
CA ARG A 102 -9.36 0.37 15.24
C ARG A 102 -8.28 -0.01 14.22
N TYR A 103 -8.60 -0.91 13.30
CA TYR A 103 -7.71 -1.25 12.21
C TYR A 103 -7.38 -0.03 11.33
N PHE A 104 -8.36 0.80 11.01
CA PHE A 104 -8.12 2.07 10.31
C PHE A 104 -7.14 2.99 11.05
N HIS A 105 -7.30 3.16 12.37
CA HIS A 105 -6.36 3.96 13.16
C HIS A 105 -4.94 3.36 13.18
N VAL A 106 -4.82 2.04 13.25
CA VAL A 106 -3.53 1.35 13.17
C VAL A 106 -2.87 1.59 11.81
N LEU A 107 -3.63 1.47 10.70
CA LEU A 107 -3.13 1.78 9.37
C LEU A 107 -2.64 3.22 9.27
N PHE A 108 -3.42 4.17 9.78
CA PHE A 108 -3.04 5.59 9.79
C PHE A 108 -1.75 5.83 10.58
N LEU A 109 -1.62 5.22 11.76
CA LEU A 109 -0.42 5.32 12.59
C LEU A 109 0.80 4.72 11.90
N ILE A 110 0.67 3.52 11.30
CA ILE A 110 1.77 2.86 10.58
C ILE A 110 2.20 3.71 9.38
N ALA A 111 1.26 4.23 8.59
CA ALA A 111 1.57 5.11 7.46
C ALA A 111 2.34 6.37 7.92
N THR A 112 1.90 6.99 9.02
CA THR A 112 2.55 8.16 9.62
C THR A 112 3.97 7.83 10.09
N CYS A 113 4.12 6.74 10.86
CA CYS A 113 5.42 6.28 11.35
C CYS A 113 6.36 5.97 10.19
N ASN A 114 5.90 5.28 9.15
CA ASN A 114 6.68 4.99 7.97
C ASN A 114 7.14 6.27 7.26
N GLY A 115 6.23 7.22 7.01
CA GLY A 115 6.58 8.50 6.39
C GLY A 115 7.62 9.30 7.18
N ILE A 116 7.48 9.33 8.51
CA ILE A 116 8.44 9.98 9.41
C ILE A 116 9.78 9.27 9.36
N LEU A 117 9.83 7.94 9.49
CA LEU A 117 11.06 7.17 9.44
C LEU A 117 11.78 7.38 8.10
N HIS A 118 11.06 7.32 6.99
CA HIS A 118 11.62 7.55 5.65
C HIS A 118 12.22 8.96 5.53
N LEU A 119 11.52 9.98 6.00
CA LEU A 119 12.02 11.36 6.03
C LEU A 119 13.26 11.50 6.93
N LEU A 120 13.25 10.90 8.11
CA LEU A 120 14.38 10.93 9.04
C LEU A 120 15.61 10.26 8.42
N PHE A 121 15.46 9.09 7.80
CA PHE A 121 16.54 8.42 7.09
C PHE A 121 17.11 9.29 5.97
N ALA A 122 16.26 9.89 5.14
CA ALA A 122 16.70 10.77 4.07
C ALA A 122 17.45 12.01 4.60
N LEU A 123 16.96 12.63 5.67
CA LEU A 123 17.61 13.80 6.30
C LEU A 123 18.97 13.45 6.91
N LEU A 124 19.05 12.33 7.64
CA LEU A 124 20.28 11.85 8.24
C LEU A 124 21.32 11.49 7.18
N ALA A 125 20.90 10.84 6.10
CA ALA A 125 21.79 10.50 4.99
C ALA A 125 22.28 11.77 4.25
N ALA A 126 21.41 12.75 4.05
CA ALA A 126 21.76 14.00 3.38
C ALA A 126 22.69 14.91 4.19
N HIS A 127 22.54 14.94 5.52
CA HIS A 127 23.33 15.77 6.43
C HIS A 127 24.44 15.00 7.15
N ASN A 128 24.81 13.82 6.66
CA ASN A 128 25.90 13.03 7.22
C ASN A 128 27.23 13.81 7.10
N PRO A 129 27.93 14.09 8.22
CA PRO A 129 29.16 14.89 8.23
C PRO A 129 30.35 14.21 7.53
N VAL A 130 30.30 12.89 7.32
CA VAL A 130 31.39 12.14 6.65
C VAL A 130 31.19 12.10 5.14
N HIS A 131 30.00 11.67 4.69
CA HIS A 131 29.62 11.61 3.28
C HIS A 131 28.15 11.98 3.11
N PRO A 132 27.84 13.20 2.61
CA PRO A 132 26.47 13.62 2.39
C PRO A 132 25.88 12.94 1.16
N TYR A 133 24.78 12.20 1.35
CA TYR A 133 24.04 11.54 0.27
C TYR A 133 22.73 12.29 0.00
N SER A 134 22.84 13.44 -0.66
CA SER A 134 21.68 14.29 -0.98
C SER A 134 20.69 13.66 -1.96
N HIS A 135 21.08 12.59 -2.68
CA HIS A 135 20.20 11.86 -3.60
C HIS A 135 18.94 11.30 -2.90
N PHE A 136 19.07 10.79 -1.68
CA PHE A 136 17.94 10.19 -0.93
C PHE A 136 16.82 11.20 -0.65
N MET A 137 17.11 12.50 -0.63
CA MET A 137 16.07 13.52 -0.48
C MET A 137 15.15 13.61 -1.69
N ASN A 138 15.60 13.14 -2.86
CA ASN A 138 14.87 13.20 -4.12
C ASN A 138 14.42 11.82 -4.61
N GLU A 139 14.60 10.77 -3.81
CA GLU A 139 14.02 9.47 -4.10
C GLU A 139 12.51 9.50 -3.90
N CYS A 140 11.81 8.90 -4.85
CA CYS A 140 10.37 8.89 -4.97
C CYS A 140 9.90 7.47 -4.68
N SER A 141 9.18 7.28 -3.57
CA SER A 141 8.64 5.97 -3.17
C SER A 141 7.12 5.97 -3.18
N VAL A 142 6.52 4.89 -3.72
CA VAL A 142 5.07 4.65 -3.72
C VAL A 142 4.80 3.18 -3.43
N GLY A 143 3.61 2.90 -2.91
CA GLY A 143 3.12 1.55 -2.66
C GLY A 143 2.79 1.30 -1.20
N PHE A 144 1.98 0.26 -1.00
CA PHE A 144 1.51 -0.15 0.32
C PHE A 144 2.57 -0.95 1.13
N SER A 145 3.73 -1.25 0.53
CA SER A 145 4.75 -2.13 1.08
C SER A 145 5.30 -1.65 2.42
N GLY A 146 5.52 -0.34 2.59
CA GLY A 146 5.97 0.25 3.86
C GLY A 146 4.96 0.13 5.00
N MET A 147 3.72 -0.29 4.71
CA MET A 147 2.72 -0.59 5.73
C MET A 147 2.70 -2.07 6.13
N ILE A 148 3.29 -2.97 5.33
CA ILE A 148 3.23 -4.43 5.53
C ILE A 148 4.59 -5.01 5.94
N LEU A 149 5.70 -4.54 5.34
CA LEU A 149 6.99 -5.25 5.34
C LEU A 149 8.19 -4.40 5.80
N GLN A 150 7.97 -3.26 6.48
CA GLN A 150 9.07 -2.45 6.99
C GLN A 150 9.94 -3.21 7.99
#